data_AF-C4WHP7-F1
#
_entry.id   AF-C4WHP7-F1
#
_cell.length_a   1.000
_cell.length_b   1.000
_cell.length_c   1.000
_cell.angle_alpha   90.00
_cell.angle_beta   90.00
_cell.angle_gamma   90.00
#
_symmetry.space_group_name_H-M   'P 1'
#
loop_
_entity.id
_entity.type
_entity.pdbx_description
1 polymer ?
#
loop_
_entity_poly.entity_id
_entity_poly.type
_entity_poly.pdbx_seq_one_letter_code
_entity_poly.pdbx_strand_id
1 'polypeptide(L)'
;MGIDMRHSILGLVVCSALALTATPVFADAADILDRYKATMETLVGDVTNPEANRKKIFDGLDGDWFAISTLQPAEIDPAKLDLFCKPSSLGRIAVRVLNPYSFEATTAPASKNPSSTIYTARSENQFGSYTDVQPLVRRLGIADGDAVSPAEKRMISAILQRSNGVVTITRPYDDMLLIRSPDTVLIMARCPQQDAR
;
A
#
# COMPACT_ATOMS: atom_id res chain seq x y z
N MET A 1 -71.67 -3.08 -27.30
CA MET A 1 -70.43 -2.44 -27.78
C MET A 1 -70.20 -1.24 -26.87
N GLY A 2 -69.12 -1.08 -26.11
CA GLY A 2 -67.93 -1.90 -25.86
C GLY A 2 -67.44 -1.56 -24.44
N ILE A 3 -66.71 -2.51 -23.86
CA ILE A 3 -66.08 -2.42 -22.54
C ILE A 3 -64.95 -1.39 -22.63
N ASP A 4 -64.82 -0.49 -21.65
CA ASP A 4 -63.50 0.08 -21.37
C ASP A 4 -63.27 0.20 -19.86
N MET A 5 -62.35 -0.66 -19.43
CA MET A 5 -61.90 -0.93 -18.09
C MET A 5 -60.57 -0.18 -17.94
N ARG A 6 -60.50 0.89 -17.14
CA ARG A 6 -59.22 1.53 -16.84
C ARG A 6 -59.03 1.73 -15.34
N HIS A 7 -58.30 0.75 -14.82
CA HIS A 7 -57.56 0.71 -13.57
C HIS A 7 -56.78 2.01 -13.35
N SER A 8 -57.01 2.70 -12.23
CA SER A 8 -56.06 3.66 -11.69
C SER A 8 -55.26 2.98 -10.59
N ILE A 9 -54.12 2.46 -10.99
CA ILE A 9 -53.11 1.85 -10.12
C ILE A 9 -52.52 2.97 -9.24
N LEU A 10 -52.56 2.78 -7.92
CA LEU A 10 -51.82 3.59 -6.95
C LEU A 10 -50.34 3.64 -7.39
N GLY A 11 -49.86 4.83 -7.74
CA GLY A 11 -48.45 5.09 -7.98
C GLY A 11 -47.69 4.97 -6.66
N LEU A 12 -47.12 3.80 -6.41
CA LEU A 12 -46.12 3.60 -5.35
C LEU A 12 -44.88 4.38 -5.76
N VAL A 13 -44.68 5.55 -5.15
CA VAL A 13 -43.42 6.31 -5.26
C VAL A 13 -42.36 5.47 -4.54
N VAL A 14 -41.64 4.66 -5.30
CA VAL A 14 -40.43 4.01 -4.83
C VAL A 14 -39.38 5.11 -4.72
N CYS A 15 -39.27 5.69 -3.52
CA CYS A 15 -38.09 6.46 -3.14
C CYS A 15 -36.87 5.59 -3.45
N SER A 16 -36.07 6.00 -4.42
CA SER A 16 -34.72 5.50 -4.58
C SER A 16 -33.97 5.85 -3.30
N ALA A 17 -33.96 4.93 -2.34
CA ALA A 17 -33.00 4.97 -1.27
C ALA A 17 -31.63 4.95 -1.96
N LEU A 18 -30.97 6.11 -2.00
CA LEU A 18 -29.55 6.19 -2.23
C LEU A 18 -28.93 5.27 -1.18
N ALA A 19 -28.57 4.07 -1.62
CA ALA A 19 -27.64 3.24 -0.89
C ALA A 19 -26.33 4.03 -0.89
N LEU A 20 -26.14 4.84 0.16
CA LEU A 20 -24.81 5.22 0.60
C LEU A 20 -24.10 3.88 0.84
N THR A 21 -23.28 3.47 -0.12
CA THR A 21 -22.25 2.48 0.14
C THR A 21 -21.29 3.15 1.11
N ALA A 22 -21.56 2.99 2.41
CA ALA A 22 -20.59 3.28 3.44
C ALA A 22 -19.34 2.46 3.09
N THR A 23 -18.30 3.14 2.64
CA THR A 23 -16.97 2.57 2.50
C THR A 23 -16.58 1.98 3.85
N PRO A 24 -16.01 0.76 3.88
CA PRO A 24 -15.70 0.09 5.14
C PRO A 24 -14.81 1.00 6.01
N VAL A 25 -15.26 1.13 7.25
CA VAL A 25 -14.72 1.97 8.30
C VAL A 25 -13.26 1.59 8.59
N PHE A 26 -12.48 2.64 8.81
CA PHE A 26 -11.08 2.67 9.21
C PHE A 26 -10.70 1.62 10.25
N ALA A 27 -9.50 1.07 10.10
CA ALA A 27 -8.87 0.23 11.10
C ALA A 27 -8.76 0.99 12.42
N ASP A 28 -9.41 0.46 13.45
CA ASP A 28 -9.12 0.81 14.83
C ASP A 28 -7.63 0.49 15.07
N ALA A 29 -6.86 1.38 15.69
CA ALA A 29 -5.39 1.21 15.80
C ALA A 29 -5.00 -0.10 16.53
N ALA A 30 -5.90 -0.64 17.35
CA ALA A 30 -5.77 -1.96 17.98
C ALA A 30 -5.81 -3.12 16.96
N ASP A 31 -6.60 -2.98 15.90
CA ASP A 31 -6.78 -3.99 14.84
C ASP A 31 -5.55 -4.08 13.92
N ILE A 32 -4.85 -2.96 13.67
CA ILE A 32 -3.64 -2.94 12.83
C ILE A 32 -2.52 -3.81 13.41
N LEU A 33 -2.28 -3.76 14.73
CA LEU A 33 -1.22 -4.55 15.37
C LEU A 33 -1.55 -6.04 15.35
N ASP A 34 -2.80 -6.41 15.56
CA ASP A 34 -3.21 -7.81 15.53
C ASP A 34 -3.17 -8.37 14.10
N ARG A 35 -3.61 -7.58 13.10
CA ARG A 35 -3.43 -7.91 11.67
C ARG A 35 -1.96 -8.02 11.28
N TYR A 36 -1.08 -7.18 11.83
CA TYR A 36 0.37 -7.28 11.64
C TYR A 36 0.93 -8.59 12.19
N LYS A 37 0.59 -8.96 13.44
CA LYS A 37 1.01 -10.23 14.04
C LYS A 37 0.51 -11.43 13.23
N ALA A 38 -0.76 -11.43 12.84
CA ALA A 38 -1.34 -12.47 12.00
C ALA A 38 -0.64 -12.55 10.62
N THR A 39 -0.32 -11.41 10.02
CA THR A 39 0.47 -11.35 8.77
C THR A 39 1.85 -11.98 8.96
N MET A 40 2.53 -11.69 10.07
CA MET A 40 3.81 -12.30 10.42
C MET A 40 3.73 -13.82 10.63
N GLU A 41 2.67 -14.31 11.29
CA GLU A 41 2.43 -15.75 11.43
C GLU A 41 2.22 -16.43 10.07
N THR A 42 1.58 -15.74 9.12
CA THR A 42 1.40 -16.19 7.73
C THR A 42 2.72 -16.20 6.93
N LEU A 43 3.76 -15.49 7.39
CA LEU A 43 5.10 -15.63 6.81
C LEU A 43 5.79 -16.92 7.27
N VAL A 44 5.50 -17.37 8.49
CA VAL A 44 6.14 -18.52 9.15
C VAL A 44 5.45 -19.83 8.78
N GLY A 45 4.12 -19.82 8.64
CA GLY A 45 3.33 -20.92 8.11
C GLY A 45 3.08 -20.71 6.62
N ASP A 46 3.61 -21.59 5.77
CA ASP A 46 3.39 -21.60 4.31
C ASP A 46 1.94 -22.02 3.95
N VAL A 47 0.97 -21.29 4.51
CA VAL A 47 -0.45 -21.53 4.29
C VAL A 47 -0.81 -20.85 2.98
N THR A 48 -1.21 -21.67 2.01
CA THR A 48 -1.75 -21.27 0.71
C THR A 48 -2.52 -19.96 0.82
N ASN A 49 -2.00 -18.89 0.23
CA ASN A 49 -2.50 -17.53 0.41
C ASN A 49 -3.55 -17.22 -0.67
N PRO A 50 -4.87 -17.33 -0.39
CA PRO A 50 -5.93 -17.04 -1.38
C PRO A 50 -5.96 -15.57 -1.81
N GLU A 51 -5.14 -14.72 -1.20
CA GLU A 51 -5.17 -13.26 -1.33
C GLU A 51 -4.00 -12.72 -2.17
N ALA A 52 -3.40 -13.63 -2.93
CA ALA A 52 -2.39 -13.43 -3.98
C ALA A 52 -3.00 -13.03 -5.34
N ASN A 53 -4.29 -12.71 -5.41
CA ASN A 53 -4.95 -12.31 -6.66
C ASN A 53 -4.67 -10.84 -6.98
N ARG A 54 -4.23 -10.55 -8.21
CA ARG A 54 -3.91 -9.21 -8.69
C ARG A 54 -5.06 -8.22 -8.45
N LYS A 55 -6.30 -8.62 -8.74
CA LYS A 55 -7.46 -7.75 -8.59
C LYS A 55 -7.61 -7.26 -7.14
N LYS A 56 -7.46 -8.14 -6.17
CA LYS A 56 -7.53 -7.79 -4.73
C LYS A 56 -6.37 -6.86 -4.35
N ILE A 57 -5.17 -7.13 -4.85
CA ILE A 57 -3.99 -6.29 -4.57
C ILE A 57 -4.24 -4.83 -4.98
N PHE A 58 -4.85 -4.59 -6.14
CA PHE A 58 -5.10 -3.23 -6.64
C PHE A 58 -6.34 -2.54 -6.05
N ASP A 59 -7.32 -3.27 -5.55
CA ASP A 59 -8.64 -2.73 -5.19
C ASP A 59 -8.62 -1.70 -4.05
N GLY A 60 -8.73 -0.41 -4.36
CA GLY A 60 -8.62 0.64 -3.35
C GLY A 60 -7.23 0.72 -2.71
N LEU A 61 -6.17 0.36 -3.44
CA LEU A 61 -4.77 0.43 -2.99
C LEU A 61 -4.25 1.88 -2.85
N ASP A 62 -4.82 2.82 -3.62
CA ASP A 62 -4.45 4.24 -3.58
C ASP A 62 -4.55 4.85 -2.18
N GLY A 63 -3.57 5.65 -1.80
CA GLY A 63 -3.58 6.43 -0.57
C GLY A 63 -2.28 6.36 0.21
N ASP A 64 -2.38 6.71 1.48
CA ASP A 64 -1.23 6.75 2.38
C ASP A 64 -1.08 5.46 3.18
N TRP A 65 0.16 5.01 3.30
CA TRP A 65 0.57 3.81 3.98
C TRP A 65 1.78 4.12 4.85
N PHE A 66 2.13 3.23 5.77
CA PHE A 66 3.38 3.30 6.50
C PHE A 66 4.00 1.90 6.65
N ALA A 67 5.33 1.84 6.61
CA ALA A 67 6.08 0.60 6.68
C ALA A 67 6.19 0.08 8.12
N ILE A 68 5.15 -0.60 8.63
CA ILE A 68 5.11 -1.13 9.99
C ILE A 68 6.26 -2.13 10.27
N SER A 69 6.71 -2.88 9.26
CA SER A 69 7.84 -3.82 9.44
C SER A 69 9.20 -3.16 9.68
N THR A 70 9.29 -1.82 9.55
CA THR A 70 10.52 -1.06 9.85
C THR A 70 10.57 -0.61 11.31
N LEU A 71 9.48 -0.78 12.06
CA LEU A 71 9.40 -0.43 13.47
C LEU A 71 9.95 -1.57 14.32
N GLN A 72 10.71 -1.24 15.36
CA GLN A 72 11.04 -2.22 16.39
C GLN A 72 9.75 -2.64 17.11
N PRO A 73 9.66 -3.88 17.62
CA PRO A 73 8.46 -4.34 18.35
C PRO A 73 8.01 -3.41 19.48
N ALA A 74 8.95 -2.73 20.16
CA ALA A 74 8.67 -1.76 21.22
C ALA A 74 8.17 -0.39 20.71
N GLU A 75 8.32 -0.12 19.41
CA GLU A 75 7.86 1.10 18.73
C GLU A 75 6.46 0.93 18.11
N ILE A 76 5.95 -0.30 18.05
CA ILE A 76 4.58 -0.60 17.60
C ILE A 76 3.59 -0.33 18.74
N ASP A 77 3.53 0.93 19.14
CA ASP A 77 2.55 1.47 20.08
C ASP A 77 1.35 2.00 19.28
N PRO A 78 0.15 1.42 19.43
CA PRO A 78 -1.05 1.86 18.71
C PRO A 78 -1.30 3.37 18.80
N ALA A 79 -0.98 3.99 19.94
CA ALA A 79 -1.16 5.45 20.13
C ALA A 79 -0.14 6.30 19.34
N LYS A 80 0.94 5.69 18.84
CA LYS A 80 1.97 6.33 18.03
C LYS A 80 1.87 5.98 16.55
N LEU A 81 1.03 5.01 16.18
CA LEU A 81 0.84 4.63 14.76
C LEU A 81 0.37 5.82 13.93
N ASP A 82 -0.50 6.66 14.48
CA ASP A 82 -0.96 7.90 13.86
C ASP A 82 0.17 8.89 13.54
N LEU A 83 1.30 8.85 14.28
CA LEU A 83 2.47 9.68 14.01
C LEU A 83 3.18 9.26 12.71
N PHE A 84 3.13 7.98 12.36
CA PHE A 84 3.70 7.47 11.10
C PHE A 84 2.87 7.86 9.88
N CYS A 85 1.61 8.25 10.09
CA CYS A 85 0.69 8.69 9.04
C CYS A 85 0.68 10.20 8.79
N LYS A 86 1.36 10.99 9.62
CA LYS A 86 1.47 12.43 9.39
C LYS A 86 2.23 12.71 8.07
N PRO A 87 1.85 13.74 7.29
CA PRO A 87 2.57 14.14 6.07
C PRO A 87 4.06 14.38 6.25
N SER A 88 4.46 14.84 7.44
CA SER A 88 5.85 15.10 7.82
C SER A 88 6.60 13.87 8.33
N SER A 89 5.98 12.68 8.33
CA SER A 89 6.59 11.48 8.87
C SER A 89 7.51 10.79 7.86
N LEU A 90 8.71 10.44 8.30
CA LEU A 90 9.69 9.69 7.50
C LEU A 90 9.24 8.25 7.17
N GLY A 91 8.25 7.73 7.89
CA GLY A 91 7.69 6.40 7.69
C GLY A 91 6.52 6.33 6.70
N ARG A 92 6.00 7.48 6.25
CA ARG A 92 4.84 7.54 5.34
C ARG A 92 5.25 7.19 3.91
N ILE A 93 4.42 6.40 3.24
CA ILE A 93 4.55 5.95 1.86
C ILE A 93 3.24 6.28 1.15
N ALA A 94 3.29 7.16 0.16
CA ALA A 94 2.18 7.44 -0.73
C ALA A 94 2.15 6.36 -1.83
N VAL A 95 1.04 5.64 -1.93
CA VAL A 95 0.83 4.61 -2.95
C VAL A 95 -0.16 5.13 -3.99
N ARG A 96 0.22 5.01 -5.26
CA ARG A 96 -0.59 5.43 -6.40
C ARG A 96 -0.70 4.30 -7.44
N VAL A 97 -1.90 3.84 -7.72
CA VAL A 97 -2.20 2.92 -8.82
C VAL A 97 -2.07 3.69 -10.14
N LEU A 98 -1.17 3.22 -11.00
CA LEU A 98 -0.89 3.85 -12.29
C LEU A 98 -1.82 3.31 -13.37
N ASN A 99 -2.09 2.00 -13.31
CA ASN A 99 -2.95 1.26 -14.20
C ASN A 99 -3.28 -0.12 -13.56
N PRO A 100 -4.13 -0.96 -14.18
CA PRO A 100 -4.53 -2.25 -13.62
C PRO A 100 -3.39 -3.29 -13.41
N TYR A 101 -2.15 -2.95 -13.78
CA TYR A 101 -0.99 -3.82 -13.68
C TYR A 101 0.19 -3.17 -12.97
N SER A 102 0.10 -1.90 -12.55
CA SER A 102 1.22 -1.26 -11.87
C SER A 102 0.80 -0.18 -10.88
N PHE A 103 1.57 -0.08 -9.81
CA PHE A 103 1.44 0.98 -8.83
C PHE A 103 2.82 1.49 -8.43
N GLU A 104 2.86 2.72 -7.93
CA GLU A 104 4.04 3.40 -7.45
C GLU A 104 3.93 3.58 -5.94
N ALA A 105 4.96 3.19 -5.20
CA ALA A 105 5.12 3.48 -3.80
C ALA A 105 6.20 4.55 -3.65
N THR A 106 5.81 5.76 -3.25
CA THR A 106 6.69 6.89 -3.05
C THR A 106 6.82 7.15 -1.56
N THR A 107 8.05 7.14 -1.06
CA THR A 107 8.31 7.62 0.30
C THR A 107 7.90 9.10 0.39
N ALA A 108 6.81 9.36 1.10
CA ALA A 108 6.10 10.63 1.12
C ALA A 108 6.95 11.71 1.84
N PRO A 109 6.63 13.02 1.67
CA PRO A 109 7.58 14.11 1.41
C PRO A 109 8.39 14.62 2.62
N ALA A 110 8.51 13.83 3.68
CA ALA A 110 9.34 14.18 4.83
C ALA A 110 10.84 14.23 4.52
N SER A 111 11.29 13.67 3.38
CA SER A 111 12.63 13.89 2.85
C SER A 111 12.60 14.91 1.70
N LYS A 112 13.60 15.80 1.66
CA LYS A 112 13.85 16.71 0.50
C LYS A 112 14.04 15.95 -0.83
N ASN A 113 14.18 14.63 -0.78
CA ASN A 113 14.41 13.71 -1.90
C ASN A 113 13.48 12.48 -1.73
N PRO A 114 12.22 12.53 -2.20
CA PRO A 114 11.32 11.38 -2.16
C PRO A 114 11.79 10.32 -3.14
N SER A 115 11.95 9.08 -2.67
CA SER A 115 12.28 7.93 -3.52
C SER A 115 11.01 7.16 -3.86
N SER A 116 10.90 6.76 -5.12
CA SER A 116 9.75 6.02 -5.66
C SER A 116 10.18 4.65 -6.16
N THR A 117 9.36 3.65 -5.86
CA THR A 117 9.48 2.28 -6.38
C THR A 117 8.21 1.93 -7.13
N ILE A 118 8.34 1.55 -8.40
CA ILE A 118 7.24 1.09 -9.25
C ILE A 118 7.20 -0.43 -9.21
N TYR A 119 6.03 -0.97 -8.89
CA TYR A 119 5.74 -2.40 -8.92
C TYR A 119 4.85 -2.70 -10.12
N THR A 120 5.30 -3.59 -11.00
CA THR A 120 4.58 -4.00 -12.21
C THR A 120 4.27 -5.48 -12.19
N ALA A 121 2.99 -5.85 -12.27
CA ALA A 121 2.53 -7.23 -12.24
C ALA A 121 3.10 -8.03 -13.41
N ARG A 122 3.68 -9.19 -13.09
CA ARG A 122 4.12 -10.24 -14.03
C ARG A 122 3.15 -11.42 -14.04
N SER A 123 2.49 -11.67 -12.92
CA SER A 123 1.45 -12.68 -12.75
C SER A 123 0.42 -12.19 -11.71
N GLU A 124 -0.30 -13.08 -11.04
CA GLU A 124 -1.29 -12.72 -10.03
C GLU A 124 -0.68 -11.99 -8.83
N ASN A 125 0.40 -12.54 -8.25
CA ASN A 125 1.11 -11.96 -7.11
C ASN A 125 2.59 -11.66 -7.35
N GLN A 126 3.15 -11.98 -8.51
CA GLN A 126 4.55 -11.64 -8.79
C GLN A 126 4.64 -10.31 -9.50
N PHE A 127 5.51 -9.43 -9.01
CA PHE A 127 5.72 -8.09 -9.55
C PHE A 127 7.21 -7.86 -9.82
N GLY A 128 7.52 -7.18 -10.91
CA GLY A 128 8.82 -6.53 -11.08
C GLY A 128 8.85 -5.24 -10.27
N SER A 129 9.91 -5.02 -9.49
CA SER A 129 10.17 -3.81 -8.72
C SER A 129 11.28 -3.00 -9.38
N TYR A 130 11.05 -1.70 -9.53
CA TYR A 130 12.03 -0.75 -10.04
C TYR A 130 12.02 0.54 -9.20
N THR A 131 13.15 0.85 -8.59
CA THR A 131 13.35 2.04 -7.76
C THR A 131 14.17 3.08 -8.52
N ASP A 132 13.70 4.34 -8.50
CA ASP A 132 14.47 5.45 -9.04
C ASP A 132 15.74 5.68 -8.20
N VAL A 133 16.90 5.60 -8.86
CA VAL A 133 18.21 5.72 -8.22
C VAL A 133 18.51 7.14 -7.78
N GLN A 134 18.10 8.17 -8.53
CA GLN A 134 18.56 9.54 -8.28
C GLN A 134 18.05 10.11 -6.94
N PRO A 135 16.74 10.03 -6.64
CA PRO A 135 16.24 10.50 -5.34
C PRO A 135 16.73 9.62 -4.19
N LEU A 136 16.94 8.32 -4.42
CA LEU A 136 17.49 7.40 -3.44
C LEU A 136 18.93 7.77 -3.05
N VAL A 137 19.81 8.01 -4.03
CA VAL A 137 21.20 8.44 -3.83
C VAL A 137 21.24 9.73 -3.02
N ARG A 138 20.42 10.72 -3.39
CA ARG A 138 20.32 11.99 -2.66
C ARG A 138 19.78 11.82 -1.24
N ARG A 139 18.81 10.93 -1.04
CA ARG A 139 18.27 10.60 0.29
C ARG A 139 19.34 9.96 1.19
N LEU A 140 20.22 9.16 0.62
CA LEU A 140 21.32 8.51 1.33
C LEU A 140 22.51 9.45 1.59
N GLY A 141 22.44 10.70 1.12
CA GLY A 141 23.51 11.68 1.30
C GLY A 141 24.77 11.39 0.49
N ILE A 142 24.65 10.55 -0.55
CA ILE A 142 25.75 10.21 -1.44
C ILE A 142 25.84 11.31 -2.50
N ALA A 143 27.06 11.70 -2.88
CA ALA A 143 27.27 12.67 -3.95
C ALA A 143 26.60 12.21 -5.27
N ASP A 144 26.12 13.12 -6.10
CA ASP A 144 25.61 12.77 -7.43
C ASP A 144 26.79 12.73 -8.45
N GLY A 145 26.75 11.81 -9.41
CA GLY A 145 27.61 11.84 -10.61
C GLY A 145 29.01 11.21 -10.49
N ASP A 146 29.99 11.74 -11.24
CA ASP A 146 31.34 11.16 -11.36
C ASP A 146 32.20 11.29 -10.10
N ALA A 147 31.76 12.10 -9.13
CA ALA A 147 32.43 12.30 -7.84
C ALA A 147 32.16 11.17 -6.83
N VAL A 148 31.27 10.22 -7.15
CA VAL A 148 30.95 9.08 -6.27
C VAL A 148 32.13 8.13 -6.20
N SER A 149 32.62 7.88 -4.99
CA SER A 149 33.72 6.94 -4.77
C SER A 149 33.35 5.53 -5.22
N PRO A 150 34.32 4.68 -5.61
CA PRO A 150 34.05 3.27 -5.91
C PRO A 150 33.39 2.49 -4.76
N ALA A 151 33.53 2.95 -3.51
CA ALA A 151 32.86 2.36 -2.35
C ALA A 151 31.37 2.72 -2.33
N GLU A 152 31.04 3.99 -2.53
CA GLU A 152 29.65 4.46 -2.61
C GLU A 152 28.92 3.89 -3.85
N LYS A 153 29.59 3.76 -5.01
CA LYS A 153 29.02 3.09 -6.19
C LYS A 153 28.63 1.64 -5.89
N ARG A 154 29.48 0.92 -5.14
CA ARG A 154 29.19 -0.46 -4.69
C ARG A 154 28.01 -0.49 -3.71
N MET A 155 27.92 0.47 -2.80
CA MET A 155 26.81 0.60 -1.87
C MET A 155 25.48 0.87 -2.61
N ILE A 156 25.45 1.83 -3.54
CA ILE A 156 24.26 2.12 -4.38
C ILE A 156 23.84 0.87 -5.15
N SER A 157 24.79 0.19 -5.79
CA SER A 157 24.51 -1.03 -6.54
C SER A 157 23.92 -2.12 -5.65
N ALA A 158 24.46 -2.31 -4.44
CA ALA A 158 23.94 -3.29 -3.48
C ALA A 158 22.53 -2.94 -3.01
N ILE A 159 22.22 -1.66 -2.79
CA ILE A 159 20.88 -1.20 -2.41
C ILE A 159 19.90 -1.46 -3.56
N LEU A 160 20.24 -1.05 -4.79
CA LEU A 160 19.39 -1.27 -5.95
C LEU A 160 19.18 -2.75 -6.26
N GLN A 161 20.20 -3.60 -6.07
CA GLN A 161 20.04 -5.05 -6.22
C GLN A 161 19.05 -5.65 -5.21
N ARG A 162 18.91 -5.06 -4.02
CA ARG A 162 17.94 -5.49 -3.01
C ARG A 162 16.55 -4.92 -3.26
N SER A 163 16.47 -3.70 -3.79
CA SER A 163 15.20 -2.99 -4.04
C SER A 163 14.55 -3.34 -5.38
N ASN A 164 15.35 -3.75 -6.38
CA ASN A 164 14.89 -4.07 -7.73
C ASN A 164 14.92 -5.58 -7.97
N GLY A 165 13.95 -6.09 -8.71
CA GLY A 165 13.87 -7.52 -9.01
C GLY A 165 12.43 -8.03 -8.99
N VAL A 166 12.27 -9.34 -8.83
CA VAL A 166 10.94 -9.95 -8.69
C VAL A 166 10.58 -10.01 -7.22
N VAL A 167 9.41 -9.50 -6.89
CA VAL A 167 8.83 -9.57 -5.55
C VAL A 167 7.49 -10.30 -5.61
N THR A 168 7.10 -10.90 -4.50
CA THR A 168 5.74 -11.40 -4.29
C THR A 168 4.97 -10.39 -3.49
N ILE A 169 3.81 -9.95 -3.99
CA ILE A 169 2.93 -9.02 -3.30
C ILE A 169 1.64 -9.75 -2.94
N THR A 170 1.22 -9.64 -1.70
CA THR A 170 -0.07 -10.16 -1.23
C THR A 170 -0.77 -9.11 -0.40
N ARG A 171 -2.10 -9.23 -0.33
CA ARG A 171 -2.93 -8.29 0.41
C ARG A 171 -3.82 -9.03 1.42
N PRO A 172 -3.25 -9.38 2.59
CA PRO A 172 -3.92 -10.17 3.63
C PRO A 172 -5.16 -9.48 4.23
N TYR A 173 -5.19 -8.15 4.19
CA TYR A 173 -6.30 -7.33 4.64
C TYR A 173 -6.40 -6.09 3.76
N ASP A 174 -7.57 -5.43 3.70
CA ASP A 174 -7.75 -4.24 2.86
C ASP A 174 -6.83 -3.07 3.23
N ASP A 175 -6.37 -3.05 4.49
CA ASP A 175 -5.45 -2.09 5.08
C ASP A 175 -4.03 -2.62 5.29
N MET A 176 -3.69 -3.81 4.79
CA MET A 176 -2.36 -4.41 4.94
C MET A 176 -1.81 -4.87 3.59
N LEU A 177 -0.60 -4.42 3.25
CA LEU A 177 0.12 -4.85 2.07
C LEU A 177 1.43 -5.52 2.46
N LEU A 178 1.65 -6.72 1.94
CA LEU A 178 2.86 -7.50 2.16
C LEU A 178 3.65 -7.58 0.84
N ILE A 179 4.89 -7.11 0.86
CA ILE A 179 5.83 -7.18 -0.26
C ILE A 179 7.04 -8.00 0.18
N ARG A 180 7.20 -9.18 -0.43
CA ARG A 180 8.30 -10.12 -0.15
C ARG A 180 9.31 -10.08 -1.30
N SER A 181 10.50 -9.60 -1.00
CA SER A 181 11.70 -9.78 -1.83
C SER A 181 12.49 -11.01 -1.33
N PRO A 182 13.47 -11.53 -2.08
CA PRO A 182 14.26 -12.69 -1.66
C PRO A 182 14.89 -12.55 -0.26
N ASP A 183 15.38 -11.35 0.08
CA ASP A 183 16.14 -11.11 1.31
C ASP A 183 15.41 -10.23 2.33
N THR A 184 14.23 -9.69 1.98
CA THR A 184 13.54 -8.69 2.80
C THR A 184 12.03 -8.84 2.72
N VAL A 185 11.37 -8.56 3.83
CA VAL A 185 9.91 -8.45 3.90
C VAL A 185 9.52 -7.04 4.29
N LEU A 186 8.70 -6.40 3.48
CA LEU A 186 8.07 -5.13 3.77
C LEU A 186 6.58 -5.37 4.05
N ILE A 187 6.14 -4.99 5.24
CA ILE A 187 4.73 -4.96 5.61
C ILE A 187 4.34 -3.50 5.75
N MET A 188 3.32 -3.11 5.01
CA MET A 188 2.74 -1.77 5.06
C MET A 188 1.33 -1.85 5.63
N ALA A 189 1.03 -0.93 6.53
CA ALA A 189 -0.32 -0.71 7.05
C ALA A 189 -0.87 0.59 6.46
N ARG A 190 -2.15 0.61 6.12
CA ARG A 190 -2.81 1.78 5.56
C ARG A 190 -3.01 2.82 6.65
N CYS A 191 -2.75 4.07 6.30
CA CYS A 191 -3.09 5.19 7.17
C CYS A 191 -4.61 5.41 7.18
N PRO A 192 -5.19 5.77 8.33
CA PRO A 192 -6.56 6.26 8.37
C PRO A 192 -6.71 7.42 7.37
N GLN A 193 -7.80 7.47 6.60
CA GLN A 193 -8.05 8.66 5.78
C GLN A 193 -8.24 9.81 6.75
N GLN A 194 -7.35 10.79 6.64
CA GLN A 194 -7.56 12.05 7.33
C GLN A 194 -8.66 12.76 6.54
N ASP A 195 -9.89 12.73 7.06
CA ASP A 195 -10.96 13.56 6.53
C ASP A 195 -10.40 14.98 6.36
N ALA A 196 -10.50 15.50 5.13
CA ALA A 196 -10.08 16.84 4.80
C ALA A 196 -10.85 17.82 5.70
N ARG A 197 -10.20 18.28 6.77
CA ARG A 197 -10.64 19.43 7.55
C ARG A 197 -10.23 20.71 6.87
#